data_AF-I0SES8-F1
#
_entry.id   AF-I0SES8-F1
#
_cell.length_a   1.000
_cell.length_b   1.000
_cell.length_c   1.000
_cell.angle_alpha   90.00
_cell.angle_beta   90.00
_cell.angle_gamma   90.00
#
_symmetry.space_group_name_H-M   'P 1'
#
loop_
_entity.id
_entity.type
_entity.pdbx_description
1 polymer ?
#
loop_
_entity_poly.entity_id
_entity_poly.type
_entity_poly.pdbx_seq_one_letter_code
_entity_poly.pdbx_strand_id
1 'polypeptide(L)' 'MADLKADLAGLGFENPISYINSGNLFFDSQEHEKKIRTILTAYFSQSYDFPIPFVLLSSAIL' A
#
# COMPACT_ATOMS: atom_id res chain seq x y z
N MET A 1 -4.19 -1.11 11.77
CA MET A 1 -3.76 -1.96 10.63
C MET A 1 -4.92 -2.71 9.97
N ALA A 2 -5.97 -3.10 10.69
CA ALA A 2 -7.15 -3.71 10.06
C ALA A 2 -7.76 -2.80 8.99
N ASP A 3 -7.99 -1.52 9.31
CA ASP A 3 -8.58 -0.54 8.39
C ASP A 3 -7.71 -0.34 7.15
N LEU A 4 -6.41 -0.12 7.32
CA LEU A 4 -5.48 0.05 6.20
C LEU A 4 -5.44 -1.17 5.27
N LYS A 5 -5.58 -2.40 5.78
CA LYS A 5 -5.72 -3.58 4.91
C LYS A 5 -7.04 -3.59 4.14
N ALA A 6 -8.14 -3.21 4.79
CA ALA A 6 -9.43 -3.09 4.12
C ALA A 6 -9.39 -2.01 3.03
N ASP A 7 -8.74 -0.89 3.30
CA ASP A 7 -8.55 0.19 2.33
C ASP A 7 -7.71 -0.27 1.13
N LEU A 8 -6.61 -1.00 1.34
CA LEU A 8 -5.82 -1.56 0.25
C LEU A 8 -6.65 -2.50 -0.65
N ALA A 9 -7.52 -3.33 -0.07
CA ALA A 9 -8.47 -4.13 -0.84
C ALA A 9 -9.47 -3.26 -1.61
N GLY A 10 -9.99 -2.19 -1.00
CA GLY A 10 -10.88 -1.22 -1.63
C GLY A 10 -10.23 -0.43 -2.78
N LEU A 11 -8.91 -0.25 -2.74
CA LEU A 11 -8.10 0.36 -3.80
C LEU A 11 -7.79 -0.62 -4.95
N GLY A 12 -8.21 -1.88 -4.85
CA GLY A 12 -8.01 -2.90 -5.89
C GLY A 12 -6.72 -3.71 -5.75
N PHE A 13 -6.02 -3.62 -4.61
CA PHE A 13 -4.89 -4.50 -4.32
C PHE A 13 -5.36 -5.83 -3.74
N GLU A 14 -4.72 -6.92 -4.15
CA GLU A 14 -5.12 -8.27 -3.79
C GLU A 14 -4.36 -8.77 -2.55
N ASN A 15 -5.00 -9.64 -1.76
CA ASN A 15 -4.40 -10.32 -0.60
C ASN A 15 -3.64 -9.41 0.41
N PRO A 16 -4.20 -8.27 0.86
CA PRO A 16 -3.48 -7.39 1.78
C PRO A 16 -3.22 -8.06 3.13
N ILE A 17 -1.96 -8.18 3.50
CA ILE A 17 -1.49 -8.67 4.79
C ILE A 17 -0.54 -7.67 5.44
N SER A 18 -0.46 -7.70 6.77
CA SER A 18 0.40 -6.83 7.55
C SER A 18 1.31 -7.66 8.45
N TYR A 19 2.58 -7.31 8.55
CA TYR A 19 3.47 -7.91 9.53
C TYR A 19 3.38 -7.13 10.84
N ILE A 20 2.64 -7.70 11.81
CA ILE A 20 2.42 -7.08 13.12
C ILE A 20 1.83 -5.64 12.94
N ASN A 21 1.86 -4.80 13.97
CA ASN A 21 1.54 -3.37 13.88
C ASN A 21 2.81 -2.53 13.60
N SER A 22 3.72 -3.03 12.75
CA SER A 22 5.03 -2.38 12.50
C SER A 22 5.06 -1.47 11.28
N GLY A 23 3.92 -1.24 10.62
CA GLY A 23 3.85 -0.46 9.38
C GLY A 23 4.27 -1.19 8.11
N ASN A 24 4.54 -2.51 8.19
CA ASN A 24 4.88 -3.34 7.03
C ASN A 24 3.62 -3.97 6.45
N LEU A 25 3.37 -3.72 5.16
CA LEU A 25 2.24 -4.23 4.39
C LEU A 25 2.71 -4.93 3.13
N PHE A 26 2.00 -5.99 2.78
CA PHE A 26 2.23 -6.77 1.58
C PHE A 26 0.89 -6.95 0.87
N PHE A 27 0.90 -6.87 -0.44
CA PHE A 27 -0.25 -7.05 -1.30
C PHE A 27 0.22 -7.47 -2.69
N ASP A 28 -0.67 -8.11 -3.44
CA ASP A 28 -0.47 -8.46 -4.84
C ASP A 28 -1.11 -7.39 -5.73
N SER A 29 -0.52 -7.16 -6.91
CA SER A 29 -1.06 -6.24 -7.91
C SER A 29 -0.54 -6.56 -9.30
N GLN A 30 -1.40 -6.42 -10.31
CA GLN A 30 -1.00 -6.45 -11.72
C GLN A 30 -0.58 -5.06 -12.24
N GLU A 31 -0.71 -4.03 -11.41
CA GLU A 31 -0.40 -2.66 -11.81
C GLU A 31 1.11 -2.40 -11.81
N HIS A 32 1.56 -1.54 -12.72
CA HIS A 32 2.95 -1.12 -12.73
C HIS A 32 3.29 -0.30 -11.48
N GLU A 33 4.52 -0.45 -10.98
CA GLU A 33 5.01 0.21 -9.76
C GLU A 33 4.71 1.73 -9.74
N LYS A 34 4.88 2.41 -10.88
CA LYS A 34 4.57 3.85 -10.99
C LYS A 34 3.12 4.16 -10.64
N LYS A 35 2.18 3.37 -11.14
CA LYS A 35 0.74 3.56 -10.86
C LYS A 35 0.42 3.23 -9.40
N ILE A 36 1.00 2.16 -8.86
CA ILE A 36 0.89 1.80 -7.43
C ILE A 36 1.35 2.96 -6.55
N ARG A 37 2.53 3.54 -6.83
CA ARG A 37 3.04 4.72 -6.10
C ARG A 37 2.07 5.90 -6.17
N THR A 38 1.50 6.20 -7.34
CA THR A 38 0.51 7.27 -7.49
C THR A 38 -0.73 7.01 -6.63
N ILE A 39 -1.28 5.79 -6.67
CA ILE A 39 -2.46 5.41 -5.88
C ILE A 39 -2.18 5.58 -4.37
N LEU A 40 -1.09 4.99 -3.88
CA LEU A 40 -0.74 5.04 -2.46
C LEU A 40 -0.44 6.46 -1.98
N THR A 41 0.26 7.26 -2.80
CA THR A 41 0.55 8.66 -2.47
C THR A 41 -0.75 9.47 -2.33
N ALA A 42 -1.68 9.29 -3.27
CA ALA A 42 -2.98 9.96 -3.24
C ALA A 42 -3.82 9.53 -2.04
N TYR A 43 -3.87 8.22 -1.74
CA TYR A 43 -4.57 7.68 -0.58
C TYR A 43 -4.01 8.24 0.74
N PHE A 44 -2.69 8.19 0.95
CA PHE A 44 -2.09 8.68 2.19
C PHE A 44 -2.28 10.18 2.37
N SER A 45 -2.21 10.97 1.30
CA SER A 45 -2.41 12.43 1.35
C SER A 45 -3.86 12.82 1.67
N GLN A 46 -4.83 11.96 1.34
CA GLN A 46 -6.25 12.18 1.63
C GLN A 46 -6.67 11.64 3.01
N SER A 47 -5.98 10.60 3.49
CA SER A 47 -6.39 9.85 4.68
C SER A 47 -5.69 10.32 5.97
N TYR A 48 -4.57 11.05 5.86
CA TYR A 48 -3.78 11.51 7.00
C TYR A 48 -3.49 13.01 6.86
N ASP A 49 -3.57 13.74 7.98
CA ASP A 49 -3.31 15.18 8.09
C ASP A 49 -1.81 15.52 8.18
N PHE A 50 -0.95 14.50 8.05
CA PHE A 50 0.50 14.63 7.98
C PHE A 50 1.08 13.75 6.85
N PRO A 51 2.25 14.11 6.29
CA PRO A 51 2.88 13.31 5.25
C PRO A 51 3.27 11.91 5.76
N ILE A 52 2.87 10.87 5.02
CA ILE A 52 3.30 9.49 5.26
C ILE A 52 4.39 9.12 4.26
N PRO A 53 5.68 9.18 4.63
CA PRO A 53 6.73 8.62 3.79
C PRO A 53 6.59 7.10 3.74
N PHE A 54 6.73 6.52 2.55
CA PHE A 54 6.69 5.07 2.38
C PHE A 54 7.76 4.58 1.40
N VAL A 55 8.16 3.33 1.56
CA VAL A 55 8.99 2.60 0.61
C VAL A 55 8.12 1.54 -0.05
N LEU A 56 8.16 1.46 -1.38
CA LEU A 56 7.55 0.39 -2.15
C LEU A 56 8.67 -0.48 -2.71
N LEU A 57 8.61 -1.77 -2.39
CA LEU A 57 9.55 -2.79 -2.85
C LEU A 57 8.78 -3.86 -3.62
N SER A 58 9.33 -4.30 -4.74
CA SER A 58 8.81 -5.44 -5.50
C SER A 58 9.51 -6.71 -5.05
N SER A 59 8.77 -7.81 -4.90
CA SER A 59 9.33 -9.15 -4.72
C SER A 59 9.80 -9.77 -6.03
N ALA A 60 9.49 -9.16 -7.19
CA ALA A 60 9.97 -9.62 -8.47
C ALA A 60 11.51 -9.51 -8.49
N ILE A 61 12.16 -10.66 -8.61
CA ILE A 61 13.60 -10.76 -8.82
C ILE A 61 13.87 -10.27 -10.25
N LEU A 62 14.74 -9.27 -10.39
CA LEU A 62 15.27 -8.79 -11.68
C LEU A 62 16.00 -9.88 -12.45
#